data_AF-A0A7Z8QV21-F1
#
_entry.id   AF-A0A7Z8QV21-F1
#
_cell.length_a   1.000
_cell.length_b   1.000
_cell.length_c   1.000
_cell.angle_alpha   90.00
_cell.angle_beta   90.00
_cell.angle_gamma   90.00
#
_symmetry.space_group_name_H-M   'P 1'
#
loop_
_entity.id
_entity.type
_entity.pdbx_description
1 polymer ?
#
loop_
_entity_poly.entity_id
_entity_poly.type
_entity_poly.pdbx_seq_one_letter_code
_entity_poly.pdbx_strand_id
1 'polypeptide(L)'
;YLSHVQQQEEQLLSHFLEHPELNDWFHLGESLSFKSRRQLQQYLSVVLEGVYDQAPLIKNELINRDKPSSQANSARKKLVTLMLSHAHIENLGFEQNKFPPEKSIYRALFKETGVHRKQNGVWSIVAPKANNYQMHKVWQGIDKFIDEQDKAVNLNALYQHLQQPPYGIKAGVLPLLFVAYYLANQRRLALYENGVFCPQMSLEHFEILLKRPDLFSVEVFAMEGVKANLFSHYLKKLLDKTPEDGSLLDIIKALARFIHSLPDYTQHTKNLDKQTLTVRDAFAKTQSPIQLLFEHLPKACGFSAFTEDELVAEKYPEEFMNALVSHLKQLKQAYPDLLMNFQQQLTHALKLEPTLSRAELRQYIQQHYQGLDKYNHERDGLQAFIKRLQNNKTNDEAWLESIAALLGKAPPNKWRAEHQAQAEYQLVQQCERLLELAKLHTHQLKIDPQSACDAMLLRLVGAEGDINQVVYVDNDSKPKVDSMLLDLKSSWKHQDRRLQLVALARMLKDLQEES
;
A
#
# COMPACT_ATOMS: atom_id res chain seq x y z
N TYR A 1 41.99 -31.33 21.94
CA TYR A 1 42.50 -30.48 23.03
C TYR A 1 41.37 -29.75 23.72
N LEU A 2 40.64 -28.83 23.07
CA LEU A 2 39.48 -28.14 23.67
C LEU A 2 38.40 -29.07 24.24
N SER A 3 38.07 -30.15 23.53
CA SER A 3 37.12 -31.18 24.01
C SER A 3 37.61 -31.93 25.26
N HIS A 4 38.92 -32.13 25.40
CA HIS A 4 39.52 -32.81 26.54
C HIS A 4 39.53 -31.92 27.78
N VAL A 5 39.86 -30.64 27.61
CA VAL A 5 39.80 -29.62 28.66
C VAL A 5 38.37 -29.45 29.17
N GLN A 6 37.38 -29.37 28.26
CA GLN A 6 35.96 -29.29 28.63
C GLN A 6 35.49 -30.53 29.41
N GLN A 7 35.93 -31.72 29.01
CA GLN A 7 35.60 -32.96 29.70
C GLN A 7 36.23 -33.03 31.11
N GLN A 8 37.46 -32.54 31.27
CA GLN A 8 38.11 -32.43 32.59
C GLN A 8 37.41 -31.41 33.50
N GLU A 9 36.99 -30.27 32.95
CA GLU A 9 36.22 -29.26 33.68
C GLU A 9 34.87 -29.83 34.17
N GLU A 10 34.14 -30.53 33.31
CA GLU A 10 32.89 -31.21 33.68
C GLU A 10 33.10 -32.25 34.79
N GLN A 11 34.20 -33.02 34.74
CA GLN A 11 34.56 -33.99 35.78
C GLN A 11 34.89 -33.34 37.12
N LEU A 12 35.61 -32.21 37.10
CA LEU A 12 35.91 -31.45 38.32
C LEU A 12 34.64 -30.86 38.92
N LEU A 13 33.78 -30.25 38.09
CA LEU A 13 32.48 -29.72 38.52
C LEU A 13 31.58 -30.81 39.08
N SER A 14 31.52 -31.99 38.45
CA SER A 14 30.74 -33.11 38.98
C SER A 14 31.28 -33.57 40.33
N HIS A 15 32.61 -33.67 40.48
CA HIS A 15 33.23 -34.08 41.74
C HIS A 15 32.92 -33.11 42.88
N PHE A 16 32.99 -31.78 42.64
CA PHE A 16 32.61 -30.76 43.61
C PHE A 16 31.17 -30.93 44.11
N LEU A 17 30.25 -31.27 43.21
CA LEU A 17 28.83 -31.44 43.53
C LEU A 17 28.51 -32.80 44.17
N GLU A 18 29.30 -33.84 43.87
CA GLU A 18 29.11 -35.19 44.41
C GLU A 18 29.65 -35.34 45.84
N HIS A 19 30.77 -34.69 46.14
CA HIS A 19 31.44 -34.73 47.44
C HIS A 19 31.57 -33.34 48.07
N PRO A 20 30.46 -32.65 48.36
CA PRO A 20 30.51 -31.29 48.88
C PRO A 20 31.18 -31.18 50.26
N GLU A 21 31.26 -32.27 51.02
CA GLU A 21 31.93 -32.37 52.30
C GLU A 21 33.47 -32.23 52.23
N LEU A 22 34.05 -32.44 51.04
CA LEU A 22 35.49 -32.34 50.82
C LEU A 22 35.93 -30.92 50.39
N ASN A 23 35.00 -29.97 50.36
CA ASN A 23 35.21 -28.64 49.78
C ASN A 23 34.75 -27.53 50.73
N ASP A 24 35.41 -26.38 50.64
CA ASP A 24 35.01 -25.18 51.36
C ASP A 24 34.00 -24.38 50.54
N TRP A 25 32.81 -24.15 51.09
CA TRP A 25 31.74 -23.41 50.43
C TRP A 25 31.55 -22.03 51.06
N PHE A 26 31.29 -21.03 50.21
CA PHE A 26 31.00 -19.67 50.65
C PHE A 26 29.79 -19.12 49.91
N HIS A 27 28.91 -18.43 50.63
CA HIS A 27 27.81 -17.67 50.05
C HIS A 27 27.76 -16.29 50.69
N LEU A 28 27.87 -15.24 49.88
CA LEU A 28 27.92 -13.84 50.33
C LEU A 28 28.97 -13.58 51.43
N GLY A 29 30.09 -14.30 51.39
CA GLY A 29 31.19 -14.19 52.35
C GLY A 29 31.04 -15.06 53.60
N GLU A 30 29.89 -15.72 53.81
CA GLU A 30 29.69 -16.65 54.92
C GLU A 30 30.19 -18.05 54.55
N SER A 31 30.97 -18.65 55.45
CA SER A 31 31.44 -20.03 55.29
C SER A 31 30.30 -21.02 55.59
N LEU A 32 30.14 -21.98 54.68
CA LEU A 32 29.13 -23.02 54.73
C LEU A 32 29.79 -24.40 54.67
N SER A 33 29.20 -25.36 55.37
CA SER A 33 29.61 -26.76 55.33
C SER A 33 28.42 -27.64 55.00
N PHE A 34 28.57 -28.53 54.02
CA PHE A 34 27.53 -29.48 53.61
C PHE A 34 28.00 -30.90 53.87
N LYS A 35 27.15 -31.71 54.52
CA LYS A 35 27.46 -33.11 54.86
C LYS A 35 27.03 -34.11 53.80
N SER A 36 26.31 -33.64 52.78
CA SER A 36 25.83 -34.48 51.69
C SER A 36 25.46 -33.64 50.48
N ARG A 37 25.51 -34.28 49.31
CA ARG A 37 24.98 -33.74 48.05
C ARG A 37 23.55 -33.20 48.18
N ARG A 38 22.68 -33.88 48.93
CA ARG A 38 21.28 -33.46 49.13
C ARG A 38 21.21 -32.11 49.84
N GLN A 39 22.01 -31.92 50.89
CA GLN A 39 22.02 -30.67 51.65
C GLN A 39 22.52 -29.50 50.80
N LEU A 40 23.58 -29.71 50.01
CA LEU A 40 24.06 -28.72 49.05
C LEU A 40 22.97 -28.38 48.02
N GLN A 41 22.32 -29.39 47.42
CA GLN A 41 21.25 -29.16 46.44
C GLN A 41 20.08 -28.36 47.01
N GLN A 42 19.65 -28.67 48.24
CA GLN A 42 18.60 -27.90 48.92
C GLN A 42 19.02 -26.45 49.14
N TYR A 43 20.26 -26.22 49.54
CA TYR A 43 20.78 -24.85 49.74
C TYR A 43 20.89 -24.10 48.41
N LEU A 44 21.39 -24.73 47.35
CA LEU A 44 21.41 -24.15 46.00
C LEU A 44 20.01 -23.77 45.53
N SER A 45 18.99 -24.59 45.80
CA SER A 45 17.60 -24.21 45.51
C SER A 45 17.17 -22.96 46.27
N VAL A 46 17.50 -22.82 47.55
CA VAL A 46 17.19 -21.62 48.35
C VAL A 46 17.88 -20.38 47.75
N VAL A 47 19.15 -20.50 47.36
CA VAL A 47 19.89 -19.41 46.71
C VAL A 47 19.22 -19.03 45.39
N LEU A 48 18.87 -20.01 44.55
CA LEU A 48 18.21 -19.76 43.26
C LEU A 48 16.81 -19.16 43.43
N GLU A 49 16.04 -19.59 44.42
CA GLU A 49 14.72 -19.02 44.74
C GLU A 49 14.84 -17.55 45.20
N GLY A 50 15.94 -17.19 45.88
CA GLY A 50 16.23 -15.80 46.26
C GLY A 50 16.72 -14.93 45.09
N VAL A 51 17.55 -15.48 44.20
CA VAL A 51 18.08 -14.76 43.03
C VAL A 51 16.99 -14.56 41.96
N TYR A 52 16.12 -15.56 41.78
CA TYR A 52 15.06 -15.56 40.77
C TYR A 52 13.66 -15.54 41.40
N ASP A 53 13.46 -14.64 42.35
CA ASP A 53 12.23 -14.52 43.17
C ASP A 53 10.98 -14.08 42.38
N GLN A 54 11.16 -13.67 41.12
CA GLN A 54 10.09 -13.32 40.18
C GLN A 54 9.94 -14.31 39.02
N ALA A 55 10.65 -15.45 39.06
CA ALA A 55 10.56 -16.47 38.04
C ALA A 55 9.15 -17.08 37.95
N PRO A 56 8.58 -17.26 36.74
CA PRO A 56 7.32 -17.96 36.56
C PRO A 56 7.52 -19.48 36.73
N LEU A 57 6.54 -20.16 37.32
CA LEU A 57 6.54 -21.62 37.43
C LEU A 57 6.09 -22.25 36.11
N ILE A 58 7.00 -22.78 35.30
CA ILE A 58 6.68 -23.39 34.00
C ILE A 58 6.89 -24.90 34.05
N LYS A 59 5.79 -25.65 34.16
CA LYS A 59 5.78 -27.12 34.22
C LYS A 59 5.76 -27.76 32.83
N ASN A 60 6.75 -27.45 32.00
CA ASN A 60 6.90 -28.04 30.67
C ASN A 60 8.37 -28.09 30.23
N GLU A 61 8.97 -29.27 30.32
CA GLU A 61 10.39 -29.46 29.99
C GLU A 61 10.69 -29.33 28.49
N LEU A 62 9.70 -29.54 27.60
CA LEU A 62 9.91 -29.42 26.15
C LEU A 62 10.34 -28.01 25.77
N ILE A 63 9.80 -27.00 26.46
CA ILE A 63 10.04 -25.59 26.15
C ILE A 63 10.84 -24.84 27.20
N ASN A 64 10.87 -25.30 28.45
CA ASN A 64 11.67 -24.70 29.52
C ASN A 64 13.16 -25.09 29.42
N ARG A 65 13.80 -24.71 28.30
CA ARG A 65 15.21 -24.93 27.99
C ARG A 65 15.70 -23.90 26.96
N ASP A 66 17.01 -23.70 26.86
CA ASP A 66 17.55 -22.67 25.96
C ASP A 66 17.45 -23.07 24.48
N LYS A 67 17.58 -24.36 24.15
CA LYS A 67 17.47 -24.90 22.79
C LYS A 67 16.36 -25.95 22.70
N PRO A 68 15.12 -25.58 22.36
CA PRO A 68 14.03 -26.53 22.14
C PRO A 68 14.32 -27.50 20.99
N SER A 69 13.82 -28.73 21.10
CA SER A 69 13.96 -29.76 20.05
C SER A 69 13.19 -29.39 18.78
N SER A 70 13.45 -30.09 17.67
CA SER A 70 12.68 -29.95 16.42
C SER A 70 11.17 -30.17 16.64
N GLN A 71 10.81 -31.17 17.45
CA GLN A 71 9.43 -31.45 17.84
C GLN A 71 8.82 -30.28 18.64
N ALA A 72 9.55 -29.75 19.62
CA ALA A 72 9.10 -28.60 20.41
C ALA A 72 8.94 -27.34 19.53
N ASN A 73 9.84 -27.13 18.56
CA ASN A 73 9.74 -26.04 17.58
C ASN A 73 8.50 -26.16 16.69
N SER A 74 8.19 -27.36 16.21
CA SER A 74 6.95 -27.62 15.46
C SER A 74 5.72 -27.32 16.32
N ALA A 75 5.73 -27.74 17.59
CA ALA A 75 4.66 -27.48 18.53
C ALA A 75 4.47 -25.98 18.81
N ARG A 76 5.56 -25.19 18.93
CA ARG A 76 5.49 -23.73 19.07
C ARG A 76 4.76 -23.08 17.91
N LYS A 77 5.10 -23.45 16.67
CA LYS A 77 4.46 -22.90 15.45
C LYS A 77 2.96 -23.20 15.43
N LYS A 78 2.58 -24.46 15.67
CA LYS A 78 1.16 -24.87 15.75
C LYS A 78 0.41 -24.11 16.83
N LEU A 79 1.03 -23.94 18.01
CA LEU A 79 0.43 -23.20 19.11
C LEU A 79 0.19 -21.74 18.74
N VAL A 80 1.17 -21.06 18.13
CA VAL A 80 0.98 -19.67 17.71
C VAL A 80 -0.10 -19.54 16.64
N THR A 81 -0.17 -20.47 15.68
CA THR A 81 -1.29 -20.50 14.71
C THR A 81 -2.64 -20.53 15.43
N LEU A 82 -2.79 -21.36 16.45
CA LEU A 82 -4.01 -21.44 17.27
C LEU A 82 -4.24 -20.19 18.11
N MET A 83 -3.20 -19.58 18.69
CA MET A 83 -3.32 -18.31 19.43
C MET A 83 -3.81 -17.18 18.53
N LEU A 84 -3.34 -17.09 17.28
CA LEU A 84 -3.72 -16.03 16.35
C LEU A 84 -5.15 -16.19 15.82
N SER A 85 -5.65 -17.42 15.68
CA SER A 85 -6.94 -17.71 15.03
C SER A 85 -8.06 -18.13 16.00
N HIS A 86 -7.73 -18.74 17.13
CA HIS A 86 -8.67 -19.37 18.06
C HIS A 86 -8.58 -18.81 19.49
N ALA A 87 -7.94 -17.66 19.73
CA ALA A 87 -7.87 -17.02 21.05
C ALA A 87 -9.24 -16.75 21.71
N HIS A 88 -10.30 -16.66 20.91
CA HIS A 88 -11.67 -16.44 21.38
C HIS A 88 -12.41 -17.74 21.77
N ILE A 89 -11.78 -18.90 21.58
CA ILE A 89 -12.36 -20.22 21.80
C ILE A 89 -11.71 -20.87 23.02
N GLU A 90 -12.53 -21.52 23.84
CA GLU A 90 -12.04 -22.28 25.00
C GLU A 90 -10.93 -23.26 24.60
N ASN A 91 -9.85 -23.30 25.39
CA ASN A 91 -8.68 -24.15 25.13
C ASN A 91 -8.10 -23.99 23.71
N LEU A 92 -8.28 -22.84 23.06
CA LEU A 92 -7.86 -22.59 21.67
C LEU A 92 -8.43 -23.60 20.66
N GLY A 93 -9.56 -24.25 21.00
CA GLY A 93 -10.17 -25.29 20.16
C GLY A 93 -9.52 -26.67 20.25
N PHE A 94 -8.59 -26.91 21.20
CA PHE A 94 -8.03 -28.25 21.39
C PHE A 94 -9.09 -29.27 21.78
N GLU A 95 -9.12 -30.41 21.08
CA GLU A 95 -9.95 -31.56 21.45
C GLU A 95 -9.63 -32.02 22.87
N GLN A 96 -10.67 -32.28 23.69
CA GLN A 96 -10.50 -32.64 25.11
C GLN A 96 -9.63 -33.89 25.30
N ASN A 97 -9.81 -34.91 24.45
CA ASN A 97 -9.20 -36.23 24.59
C ASN A 97 -7.85 -36.41 23.87
N LYS A 98 -7.37 -35.40 23.13
CA LYS A 98 -6.04 -35.43 22.49
C LYS A 98 -5.04 -34.59 23.27
N PHE A 99 -3.81 -35.06 23.40
CA PHE A 99 -2.73 -34.36 24.13
C PHE A 99 -1.48 -34.21 23.26
N PRO A 100 -1.56 -33.47 22.14
CA PRO A 100 -0.38 -33.19 21.34
C PRO A 100 0.59 -32.27 22.11
N PRO A 101 1.88 -32.22 21.74
CA PRO A 101 2.89 -31.41 22.43
C PRO A 101 2.49 -29.94 22.60
N GLU A 102 1.87 -29.32 21.59
CA GLU A 102 1.39 -27.94 21.63
C GLU A 102 0.31 -27.69 22.69
N LYS A 103 -0.55 -28.68 22.98
CA LYS A 103 -1.57 -28.57 24.04
C LYS A 103 -0.91 -28.61 25.42
N SER A 104 0.13 -29.42 25.59
CA SER A 104 0.90 -29.47 26.84
C SER A 104 1.59 -28.13 27.12
N ILE A 105 2.22 -27.54 26.09
CA ILE A 105 2.84 -26.21 26.18
C ILE A 105 1.79 -25.13 26.48
N TYR A 106 0.67 -25.13 25.75
CA TYR A 106 -0.45 -24.21 25.97
C TYR A 106 -0.93 -24.23 27.43
N ARG A 107 -1.13 -25.43 27.98
CA ARG A 107 -1.61 -25.57 29.36
C ARG A 107 -0.62 -24.95 30.34
N ALA A 108 0.65 -25.32 30.24
CA ALA A 108 1.68 -24.88 31.17
C ALA A 108 1.95 -23.37 31.11
N LEU A 109 1.87 -22.75 29.93
CA LEU A 109 2.19 -21.32 29.77
C LEU A 109 0.98 -20.40 29.87
N PHE A 110 -0.20 -20.85 29.42
CA PHE A 110 -1.32 -19.94 29.18
C PHE A 110 -2.60 -20.30 29.92
N LYS A 111 -2.95 -21.58 30.03
CA LYS A 111 -4.17 -21.98 30.74
C LYS A 111 -4.01 -21.89 32.25
N GLU A 112 -3.04 -22.63 32.81
CA GLU A 112 -2.87 -22.77 34.25
C GLU A 112 -2.37 -21.46 34.89
N THR A 113 -1.63 -20.65 34.12
CA THR A 113 -1.13 -19.32 34.53
C THR A 113 -2.21 -18.24 34.48
N GLY A 114 -3.37 -18.51 33.86
CA GLY A 114 -4.48 -17.58 33.74
C GLY A 114 -4.32 -16.51 32.64
N VAL A 115 -3.38 -16.69 31.71
CA VAL A 115 -3.19 -15.80 30.54
C VAL A 115 -4.32 -15.99 29.53
N HIS A 116 -4.71 -17.22 29.22
CA HIS A 116 -5.88 -17.51 28.39
C HIS A 116 -7.06 -17.86 29.30
N ARG A 117 -8.01 -16.93 29.46
CA ARG A 117 -9.17 -17.10 30.36
C ARG A 117 -10.43 -16.46 29.78
N LYS A 118 -11.58 -16.80 30.38
CA LYS A 118 -12.87 -16.18 30.05
C LYS A 118 -12.97 -14.79 30.69
N GLN A 119 -13.23 -13.76 29.88
CA GLN A 119 -13.52 -12.39 30.30
C GLN A 119 -14.82 -11.94 29.63
N ASN A 120 -15.78 -11.41 30.40
CA ASN A 120 -17.08 -10.93 29.89
C ASN A 120 -17.82 -11.96 29.00
N GLY A 121 -17.74 -13.25 29.33
CA GLY A 121 -18.40 -14.30 28.56
C GLY A 121 -17.58 -14.88 27.39
N VAL A 122 -16.49 -14.24 26.98
CA VAL A 122 -15.67 -14.63 25.82
C VAL A 122 -14.26 -15.05 26.27
N TRP A 123 -13.69 -16.09 25.67
CA TRP A 123 -12.30 -16.46 25.94
C TRP A 123 -11.35 -15.45 25.29
N SER A 124 -10.24 -15.12 25.95
CA SER A 124 -9.26 -14.19 25.40
C SER A 124 -7.90 -14.34 26.06
N ILE A 125 -6.85 -13.96 25.32
CA ILE A 125 -5.51 -13.82 25.88
C ILE A 125 -5.42 -12.45 26.54
N VAL A 126 -5.13 -12.44 27.84
CA VAL A 126 -5.17 -11.26 28.71
C VAL A 126 -4.05 -11.33 29.74
N ALA A 127 -3.72 -10.18 30.35
CA ALA A 127 -2.73 -10.13 31.42
C ALA A 127 -3.12 -11.06 32.59
N PRO A 128 -2.23 -11.96 33.06
CA PRO A 128 -2.53 -12.91 34.13
C PRO A 128 -2.70 -12.20 35.48
N LYS A 129 -3.59 -12.72 36.33
CA LYS A 129 -3.76 -12.25 37.71
C LYS A 129 -2.75 -12.92 38.64
N ALA A 130 -2.57 -12.37 39.84
CA ALA A 130 -1.75 -12.98 40.88
C ALA A 130 -2.20 -14.41 41.19
N ASN A 131 -1.27 -15.36 41.11
CA ASN A 131 -1.45 -16.78 41.41
C ASN A 131 -0.10 -17.47 41.67
N ASN A 132 -0.15 -18.75 42.03
CA ASN A 132 1.02 -19.57 42.36
C ASN A 132 2.01 -19.77 41.21
N TYR A 133 1.62 -19.48 39.96
CA TYR A 133 2.50 -19.61 38.80
C TYR A 133 3.34 -18.35 38.55
N GLN A 134 3.08 -17.25 39.26
CA GLN A 134 3.85 -16.00 39.23
C GLN A 134 3.98 -15.32 37.86
N MET A 135 3.22 -15.75 36.85
CA MET A 135 3.29 -15.16 35.49
C MET A 135 2.93 -13.66 35.44
N HIS A 136 2.13 -13.18 36.41
CA HIS A 136 1.81 -11.76 36.56
C HIS A 136 3.04 -10.88 36.86
N LYS A 137 4.04 -11.40 37.59
CA LYS A 137 5.29 -10.66 37.87
C LYS A 137 6.09 -10.44 36.59
N VAL A 138 6.09 -11.44 35.71
CA VAL A 138 6.73 -11.35 34.39
C VAL A 138 6.03 -10.30 33.53
N TRP A 139 4.69 -10.28 33.50
CA TRP A 139 3.94 -9.24 32.79
C TRP A 139 4.28 -7.83 33.31
N GLN A 140 4.28 -7.64 34.63
CA GLN A 140 4.66 -6.37 35.26
C GLN A 140 6.12 -5.98 34.93
N GLY A 141 7.03 -6.94 34.87
CA GLY A 141 8.41 -6.73 34.44
C GLY A 141 8.52 -6.27 32.99
N ILE A 142 7.76 -6.88 32.09
CA ILE A 142 7.69 -6.47 30.69
C ILE A 142 7.09 -5.06 30.58
N ASP A 143 5.97 -4.78 31.29
CA ASP A 143 5.34 -3.46 31.31
C ASP A 143 6.36 -2.40 31.73
N LYS A 144 6.99 -2.58 32.88
CA LYS A 144 8.02 -1.67 33.40
C LYS A 144 9.19 -1.48 32.42
N PHE A 145 9.71 -2.57 31.84
CA PHE A 145 10.84 -2.50 30.93
C PHE A 145 10.51 -1.72 29.65
N ILE A 146 9.29 -1.84 29.13
CA ILE A 146 8.89 -1.14 27.91
C ILE A 146 8.49 0.31 28.22
N ASP A 147 7.76 0.55 29.31
CA ASP A 147 7.24 1.87 29.68
C ASP A 147 8.38 2.84 30.13
N GLU A 148 9.52 2.33 30.60
CA GLU A 148 10.71 3.14 30.94
C GLU A 148 11.50 3.64 29.71
N GLN A 149 11.08 3.31 28.49
CA GLN A 149 11.81 3.61 27.25
C GLN A 149 11.08 4.66 26.41
N ASP A 150 11.77 5.75 26.07
CA ASP A 150 11.22 6.81 25.20
C ASP A 150 11.06 6.40 23.73
N LYS A 151 11.56 5.23 23.35
CA LYS A 151 11.61 4.73 21.97
C LYS A 151 11.21 3.27 21.89
N ALA A 152 10.93 2.82 20.67
CA ALA A 152 10.69 1.42 20.37
C ALA A 152 11.80 0.50 20.95
N VAL A 153 11.37 -0.48 21.74
CA VAL A 153 12.22 -1.41 22.47
C VAL A 153 12.53 -2.61 21.60
N ASN A 154 13.81 -2.90 21.42
CA ASN A 154 14.25 -4.08 20.69
C ASN A 154 13.89 -5.37 21.46
N LEU A 155 13.30 -6.34 20.77
CA LEU A 155 12.83 -7.57 21.40
C LEU A 155 13.98 -8.44 21.94
N ASN A 156 15.17 -8.37 21.34
CA ASN A 156 16.35 -9.05 21.86
C ASN A 156 16.78 -8.47 23.23
N ALA A 157 16.67 -7.15 23.41
CA ALA A 157 16.96 -6.51 24.71
C ALA A 157 15.94 -6.93 25.78
N LEU A 158 14.66 -6.99 25.42
CA LEU A 158 13.61 -7.52 26.32
C LEU A 158 13.87 -8.98 26.70
N TYR A 159 14.29 -9.82 25.74
CA TYR A 159 14.62 -11.21 26.02
C TYR A 159 15.80 -11.34 26.96
N GLN A 160 16.87 -10.57 26.72
CA GLN A 160 18.03 -10.54 27.62
C GLN A 160 17.61 -10.11 29.03
N HIS A 161 16.76 -9.10 29.17
CA HIS A 161 16.24 -8.66 30.47
C HIS A 161 15.51 -9.79 31.20
N LEU A 162 14.59 -10.50 30.54
CA LEU A 162 13.83 -11.61 31.12
C LEU A 162 14.65 -12.88 31.40
N GLN A 163 15.83 -13.02 30.78
CA GLN A 163 16.76 -14.11 31.05
C GLN A 163 17.60 -13.88 32.31
N GLN A 164 17.74 -12.63 32.75
CA GLN A 164 18.50 -12.28 33.94
C GLN A 164 17.64 -12.35 35.21
N PRO A 165 18.26 -12.35 36.41
CA PRO A 165 17.55 -12.07 37.66
C PRO A 165 16.73 -10.76 37.55
N PRO A 166 15.52 -10.70 38.11
CA PRO A 166 14.89 -11.70 39.01
C PRO A 166 14.06 -12.78 38.30
N TYR A 167 14.10 -12.89 36.96
CA TYR A 167 13.18 -13.73 36.19
C TYR A 167 13.77 -15.08 35.74
N GLY A 168 14.99 -15.08 35.19
CA GLY A 168 15.70 -16.31 34.81
C GLY A 168 15.01 -17.18 33.74
N ILE A 169 14.19 -16.58 32.86
CA ILE A 169 13.35 -17.33 31.91
C ILE A 169 14.20 -17.93 30.80
N LYS A 170 14.03 -19.22 30.51
CA LYS A 170 14.75 -19.92 29.44
C LYS A 170 14.38 -19.42 28.05
N ALA A 171 15.38 -19.36 27.16
CA ALA A 171 15.23 -18.78 25.81
C ALA A 171 14.11 -19.44 24.98
N GLY A 172 13.85 -20.74 25.18
CA GLY A 172 12.80 -21.48 24.49
C GLY A 172 11.38 -20.95 24.76
N VAL A 173 11.14 -20.35 25.93
CA VAL A 173 9.84 -19.84 26.37
C VAL A 173 9.54 -18.46 25.79
N LEU A 174 10.56 -17.60 25.70
CA LEU A 174 10.42 -16.16 25.44
C LEU A 174 9.58 -15.81 24.20
N PRO A 175 9.74 -16.50 23.05
CA PRO A 175 8.92 -16.20 21.87
C PRO A 175 7.41 -16.41 22.10
N LEU A 176 7.03 -17.47 22.80
CA LEU A 176 5.61 -17.72 23.10
C LEU A 176 5.07 -16.73 24.12
N LEU A 177 5.87 -16.42 25.13
CA LEU A 177 5.53 -15.43 26.15
C LEU A 177 5.29 -14.05 25.51
N PHE A 178 6.18 -13.61 24.62
CA PHE A 178 6.04 -12.35 23.91
C PHE A 178 4.80 -12.31 23.03
N VAL A 179 4.52 -13.38 22.26
CA VAL A 179 3.30 -13.46 21.44
C VAL A 179 2.06 -13.30 22.32
N ALA A 180 2.01 -13.95 23.48
CA ALA A 180 0.89 -13.80 24.41
C ALA A 180 0.80 -12.40 25.01
N TYR A 181 1.93 -11.81 25.41
CA TYR A 181 1.99 -10.45 25.93
C TYR A 181 1.52 -9.42 24.89
N TYR A 182 1.98 -9.55 23.64
CA TYR A 182 1.55 -8.72 22.52
C TYR A 182 0.05 -8.87 22.27
N LEU A 183 -0.47 -10.10 22.15
CA LEU A 183 -1.90 -10.37 21.94
C LEU A 183 -2.78 -9.78 23.05
N ALA A 184 -2.31 -9.79 24.30
CA ALA A 184 -3.03 -9.19 25.43
C ALA A 184 -3.03 -7.65 25.42
N ASN A 185 -2.08 -7.02 24.70
CA ASN A 185 -1.83 -5.57 24.74
C ASN A 185 -1.87 -4.90 23.35
N GLN A 186 -2.43 -5.55 22.32
CA GLN A 186 -2.44 -5.03 20.94
C GLN A 186 -3.09 -3.65 20.78
N ARG A 187 -3.92 -3.25 21.76
CA ARG A 187 -4.56 -1.93 21.79
C ARG A 187 -3.64 -0.79 22.23
N ARG A 188 -2.47 -1.08 22.80
CA ARG A 188 -1.48 -0.09 23.28
C ARG A 188 -0.05 -0.34 22.80
N LEU A 189 0.19 -1.41 22.04
CA LEU A 189 1.51 -1.79 21.53
C LEU A 189 1.54 -1.80 20.01
N ALA A 190 2.51 -1.11 19.44
CA ALA A 190 2.89 -1.20 18.04
C ALA A 190 4.03 -2.22 17.89
N LEU A 191 3.94 -3.12 16.90
CA LEU A 191 4.99 -4.06 16.53
C LEU A 191 5.67 -3.59 15.24
N TYR A 192 6.99 -3.67 15.19
CA TYR A 192 7.77 -3.36 14.00
C TYR A 192 8.72 -4.50 13.65
N GLU A 193 8.88 -4.77 12.36
CA GLU A 193 9.90 -5.65 11.78
C GLU A 193 10.83 -4.81 10.89
N ASN A 194 12.12 -4.76 11.21
CA ASN A 194 13.10 -3.92 10.48
C ASN A 194 12.69 -2.44 10.38
N GLY A 195 12.06 -1.90 11.43
CA GLY A 195 11.53 -0.53 11.46
C GLY A 195 10.20 -0.36 10.70
N VAL A 196 9.73 -1.37 9.97
CA VAL A 196 8.45 -1.35 9.28
C VAL A 196 7.36 -1.83 10.22
N PHE A 197 6.30 -1.04 10.36
CA PHE A 197 5.18 -1.40 11.21
C PHE A 197 4.44 -2.65 10.73
N CYS A 198 4.17 -3.56 11.66
CA CYS A 198 3.41 -4.79 11.47
C CYS A 198 1.95 -4.56 11.91
N PRO A 199 0.98 -4.43 10.99
CA PRO A 199 -0.41 -4.16 11.36
C PRO A 199 -1.10 -5.32 12.08
N GLN A 200 -0.53 -6.51 12.00
CA GLN A 200 -0.98 -7.68 12.72
C GLN A 200 0.18 -8.66 12.78
N MET A 201 0.28 -9.37 13.90
CA MET A 201 1.22 -10.48 14.00
C MET A 201 0.68 -11.66 13.17
N SER A 202 1.52 -12.21 12.30
CA SER A 202 1.21 -13.42 11.52
C SER A 202 2.16 -14.56 11.90
N LEU A 203 1.88 -15.76 11.39
CA LEU A 203 2.79 -16.89 11.56
C LEU A 203 4.16 -16.61 10.94
N GLU A 204 4.22 -15.94 9.79
CA GLU A 204 5.48 -15.56 9.13
C GLU A 204 6.35 -14.68 10.03
N HIS A 205 5.75 -13.63 10.62
CA HIS A 205 6.44 -12.79 11.61
C HIS A 205 6.99 -13.63 12.77
N PHE A 206 6.19 -14.58 13.29
CA PHE A 206 6.64 -15.48 14.36
C PHE A 206 7.82 -16.37 13.93
N GLU A 207 7.83 -16.88 12.70
CA GLU A 207 8.93 -17.70 12.20
C GLU A 207 10.25 -16.92 12.08
N ILE A 208 10.17 -15.65 11.68
CA ILE A 208 11.33 -14.75 11.64
C ILE A 208 11.77 -14.42 13.07
N LEU A 209 10.83 -14.04 13.93
CA LEU A 209 11.06 -13.70 15.34
C LEU A 209 11.73 -14.84 16.13
N LEU A 210 11.40 -16.10 15.84
CA LEU A 210 12.06 -17.27 16.43
C LEU A 210 13.57 -17.33 16.14
N LYS A 211 14.00 -16.81 15.00
CA LYS A 211 15.40 -16.86 14.54
C LYS A 211 16.14 -15.55 14.77
N ARG A 212 15.43 -14.43 14.61
CA ARG A 212 15.97 -13.07 14.54
C ARG A 212 15.09 -12.10 15.34
N PRO A 213 14.99 -12.26 16.68
CA PRO A 213 14.24 -11.34 17.51
C PRO A 213 14.83 -9.91 17.47
N ASP A 214 16.10 -9.77 17.10
CA ASP A 214 16.78 -8.48 16.91
C ASP A 214 16.16 -7.60 15.80
N LEU A 215 15.44 -8.20 14.85
CA LEU A 215 14.74 -7.45 13.80
C LEU A 215 13.41 -6.86 14.29
N PHE A 216 12.93 -7.30 15.47
CA PHE A 216 11.64 -6.88 16.00
C PHE A 216 11.81 -5.83 17.09
N SER A 217 10.92 -4.84 17.08
CA SER A 217 10.80 -3.88 18.17
C SER A 217 9.33 -3.62 18.51
N VAL A 218 9.09 -3.25 19.76
CA VAL A 218 7.76 -2.88 20.26
C VAL A 218 7.79 -1.50 20.87
N GLU A 219 6.75 -0.73 20.61
CA GLU A 219 6.60 0.63 21.11
C GLU A 219 5.25 0.74 21.81
N VAL A 220 5.25 1.26 23.04
CA VAL A 220 4.01 1.63 23.72
C VAL A 220 3.55 2.95 23.11
N PHE A 221 2.27 3.02 22.76
CA PHE A 221 1.63 4.30 22.50
C PHE A 221 0.69 4.60 23.65
N ALA A 222 1.06 5.58 24.47
CA ALA A 222 0.18 6.12 25.50
C ALA A 222 -0.98 6.84 24.81
N MET A 223 -2.20 6.30 24.93
CA MET A 223 -3.42 6.98 24.51
C MET A 223 -3.89 7.87 25.65
N GLU A 224 -3.16 8.95 25.92
CA GLU A 224 -3.51 9.93 26.95
C GLU A 224 -3.70 11.32 26.34
N GLY A 225 -4.52 12.14 27.01
CA GLY A 225 -4.77 13.53 26.64
C GLY A 225 -5.21 13.74 25.18
N VAL A 226 -4.47 14.60 24.46
CA VAL A 226 -4.80 15.05 23.09
C VAL A 226 -4.76 13.90 22.08
N LYS A 227 -3.85 12.93 22.23
CA LYS A 227 -3.74 11.78 21.32
C LYS A 227 -4.98 10.89 21.39
N ALA A 228 -5.53 10.66 22.59
CA ALA A 228 -6.77 9.91 22.78
C ALA A 228 -7.97 10.62 22.13
N ASN A 229 -8.05 11.95 22.28
CA ASN A 229 -9.09 12.75 21.66
C ASN A 229 -9.00 12.68 20.12
N LEU A 230 -7.81 12.91 19.55
CA LEU A 230 -7.62 12.83 18.10
C LEU A 230 -7.88 11.42 17.55
N PHE A 231 -7.46 10.38 18.28
CA PHE A 231 -7.76 8.99 17.95
C PHE A 231 -9.27 8.73 17.85
N SER A 232 -10.05 9.25 18.80
CA SER A 232 -11.52 9.12 18.74
C SER A 232 -12.12 9.80 17.49
N HIS A 233 -11.55 10.94 17.08
CA HIS A 233 -11.97 11.62 15.86
C HIS A 233 -11.62 10.84 14.59
N TYR A 234 -10.43 10.22 14.53
CA TYR A 234 -10.07 9.32 13.43
C TYR A 234 -11.06 8.17 13.30
N LEU A 235 -11.38 7.47 14.39
CA LEU A 235 -12.34 6.37 14.38
C LEU A 235 -13.73 6.84 13.94
N LYS A 236 -14.20 7.98 14.44
CA LYS A 236 -15.52 8.51 14.09
C LYS A 236 -15.59 8.96 12.63
N LYS A 237 -14.65 9.79 12.16
CA LYS A 237 -14.72 10.40 10.81
C LYS A 237 -14.33 9.45 9.68
N LEU A 238 -13.42 8.50 9.92
CA LEU A 238 -12.94 7.59 8.88
C LEU A 238 -13.62 6.23 8.89
N LEU A 239 -14.14 5.79 10.04
CA LEU A 239 -14.62 4.42 10.24
C LEU A 239 -16.02 4.33 10.85
N ASP A 240 -16.60 5.44 11.31
CA ASP A 240 -17.86 5.48 12.07
C ASP A 240 -17.84 4.54 13.30
N LYS A 241 -16.69 4.50 14.00
CA LYS A 241 -16.45 3.66 15.19
C LYS A 241 -16.17 4.48 16.44
N THR A 242 -16.39 3.88 17.60
CA THR A 242 -15.97 4.40 18.92
C THR A 242 -14.61 3.80 19.34
N PRO A 243 -13.89 4.43 20.30
CA PRO A 243 -12.65 3.87 20.86
C PRO A 243 -12.77 2.47 21.49
N GLU A 244 -13.98 2.05 21.85
CA GLU A 244 -14.25 0.74 22.44
C GLU A 244 -14.21 -0.38 21.38
N ASP A 245 -14.66 -0.05 20.16
CA ASP A 245 -14.85 -0.94 19.01
C ASP A 245 -13.78 -0.77 17.91
N GLY A 246 -12.88 0.20 18.08
CA GLY A 246 -11.88 0.61 17.10
C GLY A 246 -10.47 0.63 17.68
N SER A 247 -9.51 0.24 16.84
CA SER A 247 -8.08 0.22 17.16
C SER A 247 -7.28 1.14 16.24
N LEU A 248 -6.06 1.48 16.65
CA LEU A 248 -5.07 2.16 15.81
C LEU A 248 -4.88 1.43 14.47
N LEU A 249 -4.86 0.10 14.52
CA LEU A 249 -4.77 -0.77 13.35
C LEU A 249 -5.94 -0.61 12.39
N ASP A 250 -7.15 -0.38 12.88
CA ASP A 250 -8.31 -0.17 12.02
C ASP A 250 -8.15 1.12 11.21
N ILE A 251 -7.68 2.21 11.85
CA ILE A 251 -7.43 3.49 11.17
C ILE A 251 -6.37 3.33 10.10
N ILE A 252 -5.24 2.68 10.44
CA ILE A 252 -4.13 2.46 9.51
C ILE A 252 -4.59 1.61 8.33
N LYS A 253 -5.33 0.53 8.59
CA LYS A 253 -5.88 -0.33 7.53
C LYS A 253 -6.83 0.44 6.62
N ALA A 254 -7.67 1.31 7.17
CA ALA A 254 -8.58 2.13 6.38
C ALA A 254 -7.83 3.12 5.46
N LEU A 255 -6.85 3.84 6.02
CA LEU A 255 -6.04 4.78 5.27
C LEU A 255 -5.16 4.08 4.21
N ALA A 256 -4.54 2.95 4.56
CA ALA A 256 -3.74 2.18 3.61
C ALA A 256 -4.60 1.64 2.46
N ARG A 257 -5.80 1.12 2.74
CA ARG A 257 -6.76 0.69 1.71
C ARG A 257 -7.18 1.86 0.82
N PHE A 258 -7.42 3.03 1.40
CA PHE A 258 -7.75 4.23 0.65
C PHE A 258 -6.62 4.59 -0.33
N ILE A 259 -5.38 4.70 0.14
CA ILE A 259 -4.24 5.05 -0.72
C ILE A 259 -4.01 3.99 -1.81
N HIS A 260 -4.10 2.70 -1.48
CA HIS A 260 -3.92 1.63 -2.46
C HIS A 260 -5.06 1.56 -3.50
N SER A 261 -6.26 2.07 -3.16
CA SER A 261 -7.37 2.18 -4.10
C SER A 261 -7.23 3.33 -5.09
N LEU A 262 -6.30 4.26 -4.88
CA LEU A 262 -6.09 5.40 -5.77
C LEU A 262 -5.41 4.94 -7.08
N PRO A 263 -5.85 5.45 -8.25
CA PRO A 263 -5.15 5.25 -9.51
C PRO A 263 -3.67 5.66 -9.44
N ASP A 264 -2.83 4.97 -10.21
CA ASP A 264 -1.39 5.26 -10.34
C ASP A 264 -1.16 6.71 -10.81
N TYR A 265 -2.05 7.24 -11.65
CA TYR A 265 -2.11 8.66 -11.99
C TYR A 265 -2.17 9.58 -10.76
N THR A 266 -3.09 9.33 -9.83
CA THR A 266 -3.25 10.14 -8.60
C THR A 266 -2.00 10.09 -7.73
N GLN A 267 -1.32 8.94 -7.71
CA GLN A 267 -0.09 8.76 -6.93
C GLN A 267 1.08 9.59 -7.48
N HIS A 268 1.08 9.91 -8.79
CA HIS A 268 2.20 10.57 -9.46
C HIS A 268 1.91 11.99 -9.97
N THR A 269 0.65 12.40 -10.04
CA THR A 269 0.28 13.72 -10.56
C THR A 269 0.84 14.85 -9.68
N LYS A 270 1.17 15.98 -10.31
CA LYS A 270 1.54 17.23 -9.63
C LYS A 270 0.43 18.28 -9.73
N ASN A 271 -0.69 17.94 -10.38
CA ASN A 271 -1.81 18.85 -10.61
C ASN A 271 -2.80 18.84 -9.44
N LEU A 272 -2.28 19.01 -8.23
CA LEU A 272 -3.03 19.09 -6.98
C LEU A 272 -2.46 20.23 -6.15
N ASP A 273 -3.23 20.74 -5.19
CA ASP A 273 -2.71 21.76 -4.28
C ASP A 273 -1.54 21.22 -3.46
N LYS A 274 -0.65 22.12 -3.02
CA LYS A 274 0.60 21.76 -2.33
C LYS A 274 0.35 20.95 -1.06
N GLN A 275 -0.71 21.25 -0.31
CA GLN A 275 -1.04 20.53 0.92
C GLN A 275 -1.52 19.11 0.64
N THR A 276 -2.38 18.92 -0.36
CA THR A 276 -2.81 17.59 -0.82
C THR A 276 -1.64 16.75 -1.29
N LEU A 277 -0.67 17.34 -2.01
CA LEU A 277 0.56 16.64 -2.39
C LEU A 277 1.36 16.22 -1.16
N THR A 278 1.51 17.08 -0.15
CA THR A 278 2.21 16.72 1.10
C THR A 278 1.47 15.64 1.90
N VAL A 279 0.13 15.66 1.91
CA VAL A 279 -0.68 14.61 2.56
C VAL A 279 -0.47 13.27 1.87
N ARG A 280 -0.53 13.23 0.53
CA ARG A 280 -0.22 12.02 -0.25
C ARG A 280 1.19 11.50 0.05
N ASP A 281 2.18 12.38 0.01
CA ASP A 281 3.59 12.02 0.21
C ASP A 281 3.88 11.55 1.65
N ALA A 282 3.12 12.01 2.65
CA ALA A 282 3.23 11.55 4.03
C ALA A 282 2.96 10.04 4.16
N PHE A 283 2.01 9.50 3.40
CA PHE A 283 1.72 8.06 3.37
C PHE A 283 2.87 7.23 2.77
N ALA A 284 3.61 7.78 1.81
CA ALA A 284 4.71 7.06 1.16
C ALA A 284 6.01 7.08 1.97
N LYS A 285 6.24 8.13 2.76
CA LYS A 285 7.52 8.36 3.46
C LYS A 285 7.58 7.76 4.87
N THR A 286 6.43 7.43 5.47
CA THR A 286 6.38 7.11 6.89
C THR A 286 6.39 5.60 7.15
N GLN A 287 7.34 5.13 7.97
CA GLN A 287 7.38 3.73 8.43
C GLN A 287 6.63 3.49 9.74
N SER A 288 6.46 4.53 10.57
CA SER A 288 5.67 4.48 11.81
C SER A 288 4.28 5.09 11.63
N PRO A 289 3.20 4.30 11.73
CA PRO A 289 1.85 4.84 11.63
C PRO A 289 1.49 5.78 12.77
N ILE A 290 2.13 5.66 13.94
CA ILE A 290 1.95 6.61 15.03
C ILE A 290 2.47 7.97 14.58
N GLN A 291 3.70 8.03 14.06
CA GLN A 291 4.24 9.26 13.47
C GLN A 291 3.37 9.74 12.30
N LEU A 292 2.84 8.85 11.47
CA LEU A 292 1.95 9.23 10.38
C LEU A 292 0.72 9.98 10.91
N LEU A 293 0.01 9.41 11.87
CA LEU A 293 -1.25 9.97 12.36
C LEU A 293 -1.07 11.20 13.26
N PHE A 294 -0.05 11.20 14.12
CA PHE A 294 0.09 12.24 15.15
C PHE A 294 1.12 13.31 14.80
N GLU A 295 1.96 13.10 13.79
CA GLU A 295 3.01 14.04 13.40
C GLU A 295 2.92 14.44 11.91
N HIS A 296 3.04 13.48 11.00
CA HIS A 296 3.19 13.79 9.57
C HIS A 296 1.89 14.26 8.91
N LEU A 297 0.74 13.62 9.17
CA LEU A 297 -0.54 14.07 8.63
C LEU A 297 -0.96 15.44 9.18
N PRO A 298 -0.86 15.72 10.50
CA PRO A 298 -1.07 17.06 11.04
C PRO A 298 -0.21 18.12 10.35
N LYS A 299 1.11 17.89 10.27
CA LYS A 299 2.05 18.78 9.58
C LYS A 299 1.70 18.97 8.10
N ALA A 300 1.33 17.89 7.40
CA ALA A 300 0.94 17.95 5.99
C ALA A 300 -0.36 18.75 5.75
N CYS A 301 -1.28 18.73 6.71
CA CYS A 301 -2.49 19.55 6.69
C CYS A 301 -2.27 20.99 7.19
N GLY A 302 -1.04 21.37 7.58
CA GLY A 302 -0.71 22.72 8.07
C GLY A 302 -0.90 22.93 9.58
N PHE A 303 -1.05 21.86 10.37
CA PHE A 303 -1.16 21.90 11.82
C PHE A 303 0.17 21.53 12.50
N SER A 304 0.35 21.89 13.78
CA SER A 304 1.48 21.40 14.57
C SER A 304 1.36 19.90 14.82
N ALA A 305 2.49 19.25 15.12
CA ALA A 305 2.45 17.86 15.57
C ALA A 305 1.76 17.77 16.93
N PHE A 306 1.04 16.69 17.15
CA PHE A 306 0.43 16.37 18.43
C PHE A 306 1.41 15.53 19.26
N THR A 307 2.55 16.14 19.63
CA THR A 307 3.53 15.56 20.57
C THR A 307 3.15 15.88 22.03
N GLU A 308 3.51 15.00 22.96
CA GLU A 308 3.33 15.21 24.39
C GLU A 308 4.29 16.30 24.87
N ASP A 309 3.87 17.58 24.72
CA ASP A 309 4.27 18.75 25.52
C ASP A 309 3.73 20.07 24.92
N GLU A 310 2.44 20.14 24.64
CA GLU A 310 1.73 21.42 24.58
C GLU A 310 0.47 21.35 25.44
N LEU A 311 0.69 21.32 26.76
CA LEU A 311 -0.21 21.98 27.71
C LEU A 311 -0.28 23.46 27.30
N VAL A 312 -1.25 23.83 26.46
CA VAL A 312 -1.99 25.10 26.43
C VAL A 312 -2.72 25.22 25.09
N ALA A 313 -4.04 25.36 25.21
CA ALA A 313 -5.04 25.61 24.17
C ALA A 313 -5.52 24.37 23.38
N GLU A 314 -6.80 24.08 23.53
CA GLU A 314 -7.64 23.38 22.57
C GLU A 314 -7.26 23.75 21.12
N LYS A 315 -6.46 22.94 20.42
CA LYS A 315 -6.11 23.18 19.03
C LYS A 315 -6.73 22.11 18.14
N TYR A 316 -8.00 22.35 17.83
CA TYR A 316 -8.70 21.97 16.60
C TYR A 316 -8.55 20.54 16.05
N PRO A 317 -8.76 19.45 16.83
CA PRO A 317 -8.82 18.10 16.27
C PRO A 317 -9.87 17.97 15.17
N GLU A 318 -11.00 18.67 15.31
CA GLU A 318 -12.06 18.70 14.30
C GLU A 318 -11.64 19.42 13.01
N GLU A 319 -10.97 20.58 13.09
CA GLU A 319 -10.54 21.31 11.90
C GLU A 319 -9.47 20.53 11.15
N PHE A 320 -8.50 19.96 11.87
CA PHE A 320 -7.52 19.04 11.28
C PHE A 320 -8.21 17.88 10.57
N MET A 321 -9.16 17.22 11.23
CA MET A 321 -9.85 16.09 10.63
C MET A 321 -10.71 16.49 9.42
N ASN A 322 -11.33 17.66 9.44
CA ASN A 322 -12.06 18.19 8.30
C ASN A 322 -11.11 18.53 7.13
N ALA A 323 -9.94 19.11 7.41
CA ALA A 323 -8.90 19.38 6.42
C ALA A 323 -8.37 18.07 5.81
N LEU A 324 -8.04 17.07 6.64
CA LEU A 324 -7.60 15.75 6.19
C LEU A 324 -8.65 15.10 5.28
N VAL A 325 -9.91 15.05 5.71
CA VAL A 325 -11.00 14.49 4.89
C VAL A 325 -11.17 15.26 3.57
N SER A 326 -10.98 16.58 3.57
CA SER A 326 -11.01 17.39 2.34
C SER A 326 -9.88 16.98 1.37
N HIS A 327 -8.64 16.86 1.86
CA HIS A 327 -7.51 16.43 1.03
C HIS A 327 -7.66 14.99 0.53
N LEU A 328 -8.19 14.07 1.34
CA LEU A 328 -8.50 12.71 0.89
C LEU A 328 -9.57 12.72 -0.22
N LYS A 329 -10.61 13.57 -0.11
CA LYS A 329 -11.59 13.74 -1.19
C LYS A 329 -10.95 14.29 -2.46
N GLN A 330 -10.06 15.28 -2.35
CA GLN A 330 -9.32 15.83 -3.51
C GLN A 330 -8.46 14.76 -4.20
N LEU A 331 -7.77 13.90 -3.45
CA LEU A 331 -7.03 12.77 -4.02
C LEU A 331 -7.96 11.81 -4.78
N LYS A 332 -9.11 11.48 -4.21
CA LYS A 332 -10.10 10.62 -4.87
C LYS A 332 -10.66 11.26 -6.15
N GLN A 333 -10.80 12.58 -6.14
CA GLN A 333 -11.39 13.37 -7.24
C GLN A 333 -10.40 13.65 -8.38
N ALA A 334 -9.08 13.56 -8.14
CA ALA A 334 -8.04 13.83 -9.12
C ALA A 334 -8.20 13.07 -10.46
N TYR A 335 -8.59 11.79 -10.40
CA TYR A 335 -8.77 10.98 -11.61
C TYR A 335 -10.06 11.30 -12.38
N PRO A 336 -11.24 11.42 -11.73
CA PRO A 336 -12.43 12.00 -12.36
C PRO A 336 -12.16 13.36 -13.02
N ASP A 337 -11.40 14.24 -12.37
CA ASP A 337 -11.06 15.56 -12.91
C ASP A 337 -10.16 15.46 -14.15
N LEU A 338 -9.19 14.54 -14.17
CA LEU A 338 -8.40 14.24 -15.37
C LEU A 338 -9.29 13.87 -16.56
N LEU A 339 -10.26 12.96 -16.35
CA LEU A 339 -11.17 12.54 -17.41
C LEU A 339 -12.10 13.67 -17.85
N MET A 340 -12.55 14.52 -16.91
CA MET A 340 -13.37 15.69 -17.23
C MET A 340 -12.58 16.71 -18.06
N ASN A 341 -11.32 16.97 -17.71
CA ASN A 341 -10.44 17.85 -18.49
C ASN A 341 -10.18 17.28 -19.89
N PHE A 342 -9.92 15.98 -20.00
CA PHE A 342 -9.73 15.32 -21.30
C PHE A 342 -10.98 15.39 -22.18
N GLN A 343 -12.18 15.22 -21.59
CA GLN A 343 -13.45 15.43 -22.30
C GLN A 343 -13.57 16.86 -22.82
N GLN A 344 -13.28 17.87 -22.00
CA GLN A 344 -13.31 19.28 -22.42
C GLN A 344 -12.33 19.56 -23.56
N GLN A 345 -11.11 19.01 -23.49
CA GLN A 345 -10.13 19.11 -24.55
C GLN A 345 -10.64 18.46 -25.86
N LEU A 346 -11.28 17.29 -25.78
CA LEU A 346 -11.85 16.61 -26.95
C LEU A 346 -12.98 17.43 -27.57
N THR A 347 -13.90 17.94 -26.75
CA THR A 347 -15.00 18.82 -27.20
C THR A 347 -14.48 20.08 -27.88
N HIS A 348 -13.45 20.71 -27.28
CA HIS A 348 -12.81 21.89 -27.85
C HIS A 348 -12.09 21.59 -29.18
N ALA A 349 -11.33 20.50 -29.24
CA ALA A 349 -10.63 20.09 -30.46
C ALA A 349 -11.59 19.74 -31.61
N LEU A 350 -12.81 19.29 -31.30
CA LEU A 350 -13.89 19.05 -32.27
C LEU A 350 -14.71 20.31 -32.60
N LYS A 351 -14.40 21.46 -32.00
CA LYS A 351 -15.12 22.74 -32.16
C LYS A 351 -16.61 22.65 -31.76
N LEU A 352 -16.88 21.95 -30.66
CA LEU A 352 -18.21 21.75 -30.10
C LEU A 352 -18.42 22.59 -28.84
N GLU A 353 -19.67 22.70 -28.41
CA GLU A 353 -20.04 23.42 -27.18
C GLU A 353 -19.46 22.73 -25.93
N PRO A 354 -18.74 23.45 -25.05
CA PRO A 354 -17.98 22.87 -23.94
C PRO A 354 -18.83 22.22 -22.85
N THR A 355 -20.15 22.43 -22.85
CA THR A 355 -21.09 21.96 -21.81
C THR A 355 -21.70 20.59 -22.09
N LEU A 356 -21.34 19.92 -23.20
CA LEU A 356 -21.87 18.60 -23.54
C LEU A 356 -21.49 17.55 -22.50
N SER A 357 -22.48 16.78 -22.04
CA SER A 357 -22.24 15.58 -21.23
C SER A 357 -21.49 14.51 -22.03
N ARG A 358 -20.89 13.54 -21.33
CA ARG A 358 -20.16 12.43 -21.99
C ARG A 358 -21.05 11.65 -22.98
N ALA A 359 -22.30 11.42 -22.61
CA ALA A 359 -23.27 10.71 -23.43
C ALA A 359 -23.63 11.50 -24.70
N GLU A 360 -23.91 12.80 -24.55
CA GLU A 360 -24.22 13.68 -25.68
C GLU A 360 -23.03 13.83 -26.64
N LEU A 361 -21.81 14.00 -26.09
CA LEU A 361 -20.58 14.06 -26.89
C LEU A 361 -20.39 12.78 -27.71
N ARG A 362 -20.57 11.62 -27.07
CA ARG A 362 -20.46 10.31 -27.73
C ARG A 362 -21.51 10.14 -28.83
N GLN A 363 -22.76 10.52 -28.56
CA GLN A 363 -23.85 10.43 -29.53
C GLN A 363 -23.59 11.35 -30.73
N TYR A 364 -23.15 12.60 -30.48
CA TYR A 364 -22.78 13.53 -31.54
C TYR A 364 -21.68 12.95 -32.43
N ILE A 365 -20.59 12.43 -31.82
CA ILE A 365 -19.48 11.85 -32.54
C ILE A 365 -19.93 10.65 -33.39
N GLN A 366 -20.81 9.80 -32.86
CA GLN A 366 -21.34 8.67 -33.60
C GLN A 366 -22.16 9.10 -34.82
N GLN A 367 -23.03 10.11 -34.67
CA GLN A 367 -23.87 10.59 -35.76
C GLN A 367 -23.08 11.30 -36.86
N HIS A 368 -22.10 12.14 -36.49
CA HIS A 368 -21.42 13.01 -37.44
C HIS A 368 -20.19 12.37 -38.11
N TYR A 369 -19.62 11.31 -37.53
CA TYR A 369 -18.40 10.67 -38.02
C TYR A 369 -18.60 9.19 -38.43
N GLN A 370 -19.85 8.76 -38.61
CA GLN A 370 -20.19 7.40 -39.03
C GLN A 370 -19.63 7.08 -40.43
N GLY A 371 -19.05 5.89 -40.61
CA GLY A 371 -18.58 5.43 -41.93
C GLY A 371 -17.22 5.98 -42.36
N LEU A 372 -16.60 6.86 -41.57
CA LEU A 372 -15.27 7.42 -41.82
C LEU A 372 -14.14 6.38 -41.74
N ASP A 373 -14.39 5.24 -41.09
CA ASP A 373 -13.45 4.12 -40.98
C ASP A 373 -13.12 3.45 -42.33
N LYS A 374 -13.97 3.67 -43.34
CA LYS A 374 -13.83 3.14 -44.71
C LYS A 374 -12.80 3.88 -45.57
N TYR A 375 -12.42 5.10 -45.19
CA TYR A 375 -11.68 6.02 -46.05
C TYR A 375 -10.16 5.98 -45.92
N ASN A 376 -9.61 5.11 -45.07
CA ASN A 376 -8.18 5.19 -44.77
C ASN A 376 -7.44 3.85 -44.78
N HIS A 377 -6.40 3.77 -45.59
CA HIS A 377 -5.31 2.80 -45.42
C HIS A 377 -4.49 3.23 -44.19
N GLU A 378 -4.07 2.29 -43.32
CA GLU A 378 -3.43 2.50 -42.00
C GLU A 378 -2.14 3.37 -41.98
N ARG A 379 -2.20 4.63 -42.41
CA ARG A 379 -1.14 5.60 -42.21
C ARG A 379 -1.52 6.50 -41.03
N ASP A 380 -0.62 6.57 -40.05
CA ASP A 380 -0.60 7.54 -38.94
C ASP A 380 -1.63 7.38 -37.80
N GLY A 381 -2.29 6.22 -37.65
CA GLY A 381 -3.11 5.93 -36.45
C GLY A 381 -4.52 6.54 -36.42
N LEU A 382 -4.90 7.35 -37.41
CA LEU A 382 -6.24 7.96 -37.53
C LEU A 382 -7.36 6.92 -37.59
N GLN A 383 -7.13 5.78 -38.26
CA GLN A 383 -8.14 4.71 -38.32
C GLN A 383 -8.42 4.11 -36.95
N ALA A 384 -7.39 3.91 -36.12
CA ALA A 384 -7.57 3.41 -34.76
C ALA A 384 -8.33 4.43 -33.89
N PHE A 385 -8.08 5.72 -34.10
CA PHE A 385 -8.80 6.80 -33.43
C PHE A 385 -10.28 6.81 -33.80
N ILE A 386 -10.61 6.77 -35.10
CA ILE A 386 -12.00 6.69 -35.58
C ILE A 386 -12.71 5.44 -35.04
N LYS A 387 -12.05 4.27 -35.08
CA LYS A 387 -12.63 3.01 -34.55
C LYS A 387 -12.95 3.12 -33.05
N ARG A 388 -12.11 3.80 -32.25
CA ARG A 388 -12.39 4.01 -30.82
C ARG A 388 -13.50 5.03 -30.59
N LEU A 389 -13.52 6.13 -31.35
CA LEU A 389 -14.59 7.12 -31.31
C LEU A 389 -15.97 6.49 -31.61
N GLN A 390 -16.03 5.61 -32.61
CA GLN A 390 -17.25 4.92 -33.04
C GLN A 390 -17.61 3.69 -32.18
N ASN A 391 -16.83 3.37 -31.14
CA ASN A 391 -17.10 2.20 -30.31
C ASN A 391 -18.32 2.41 -29.42
N ASN A 392 -19.30 1.52 -29.55
CA ASN A 392 -20.61 1.51 -28.88
C ASN A 392 -20.79 0.35 -27.89
N LYS A 393 -19.75 -0.46 -27.64
CA LYS A 393 -19.84 -1.66 -26.77
C LYS A 393 -19.56 -1.42 -25.29
N THR A 394 -18.99 -0.28 -24.94
CA THR A 394 -18.59 0.07 -23.56
C THR A 394 -19.46 1.19 -22.99
N ASN A 395 -19.47 1.37 -21.67
CA ASN A 395 -20.07 2.56 -21.05
C ASN A 395 -19.30 3.85 -21.46
N ASP A 396 -19.87 5.02 -21.18
CA ASP A 396 -19.33 6.31 -21.65
C ASP A 396 -17.97 6.66 -21.02
N GLU A 397 -17.74 6.25 -19.77
CA GLU A 397 -16.44 6.45 -19.12
C GLU A 397 -15.36 5.58 -19.77
N ALA A 398 -15.60 4.28 -19.91
CA ALA A 398 -14.69 3.35 -20.57
C ALA A 398 -14.48 3.70 -22.05
N TRP A 399 -15.47 4.29 -22.72
CA TRP A 399 -15.31 4.83 -24.07
C TRP A 399 -14.29 5.98 -24.08
N LEU A 400 -14.44 6.97 -23.20
CA LEU A 400 -13.51 8.10 -23.10
C LEU A 400 -12.10 7.64 -22.68
N GLU A 401 -12.01 6.73 -21.71
CA GLU A 401 -10.75 6.11 -21.30
C GLU A 401 -10.07 5.37 -22.44
N SER A 402 -10.85 4.72 -23.31
CA SER A 402 -10.29 4.05 -24.49
C SER A 402 -9.70 5.07 -25.47
N ILE A 403 -10.32 6.22 -25.65
CA ILE A 403 -9.77 7.26 -26.53
C ILE A 403 -8.49 7.83 -25.94
N ALA A 404 -8.53 8.21 -24.66
CA ALA A 404 -7.38 8.66 -23.90
C ALA A 404 -6.23 7.65 -24.01
N ALA A 405 -6.49 6.37 -23.75
CA ALA A 405 -5.48 5.33 -23.76
C ALA A 405 -4.79 5.14 -25.11
N LEU A 406 -5.49 5.42 -26.22
CA LEU A 406 -4.88 5.37 -27.55
C LEU A 406 -3.88 6.51 -27.74
N LEU A 407 -4.31 7.73 -27.40
CA LEU A 407 -3.56 8.94 -27.64
C LEU A 407 -2.35 9.06 -26.70
N GLY A 408 -2.54 8.71 -25.43
CA GLY A 408 -1.48 8.70 -24.41
C GLY A 408 -0.60 7.44 -24.41
N LYS A 409 -0.90 6.45 -25.26
CA LYS A 409 -0.21 5.13 -25.36
C LYS A 409 -0.17 4.30 -24.06
N ALA A 410 -0.96 4.68 -23.06
CA ALA A 410 -1.13 3.98 -21.80
C ALA A 410 -2.53 4.27 -21.23
N PRO A 411 -3.13 3.37 -20.42
CA PRO A 411 -4.39 3.66 -19.74
C PRO A 411 -4.33 4.94 -18.89
N PRO A 412 -5.37 5.80 -18.90
CA PRO A 412 -5.37 7.08 -18.18
C PRO A 412 -5.17 6.95 -16.68
N ASN A 413 -5.64 5.86 -16.08
CA ASN A 413 -5.41 5.57 -14.65
C ASN A 413 -3.93 5.30 -14.29
N LYS A 414 -3.05 5.15 -15.29
CA LYS A 414 -1.57 4.99 -15.16
C LYS A 414 -0.79 6.12 -15.82
N TRP A 415 -1.44 7.24 -16.09
CA TRP A 415 -0.77 8.35 -16.74
C TRP A 415 0.28 8.99 -15.84
N ARG A 416 1.35 9.41 -16.51
CA ARG A 416 2.39 10.29 -15.98
C ARG A 416 2.37 11.56 -16.82
N ALA A 417 3.14 12.56 -16.42
CA ALA A 417 3.22 13.83 -17.15
C ALA A 417 3.49 13.65 -18.66
N GLU A 418 4.35 12.69 -19.00
CA GLU A 418 4.68 12.35 -20.40
C GLU A 418 3.48 11.80 -21.17
N HIS A 419 2.71 10.87 -20.57
CA HIS A 419 1.52 10.30 -21.19
C HIS A 419 0.43 11.36 -21.41
N GLN A 420 0.24 12.26 -20.44
CA GLN A 420 -0.73 13.33 -20.55
C GLN A 420 -0.36 14.32 -21.66
N ALA A 421 0.90 14.80 -21.69
CA ALA A 421 1.37 15.69 -22.75
C ALA A 421 1.28 15.05 -24.14
N GLN A 422 1.59 13.75 -24.23
CA GLN A 422 1.44 12.99 -25.47
C GLN A 422 -0.03 12.89 -25.91
N ALA A 423 -0.94 12.63 -24.98
CA ALA A 423 -2.38 12.55 -25.27
C ALA A 423 -2.92 13.89 -25.77
N GLU A 424 -2.54 15.00 -25.12
CA GLU A 424 -2.94 16.36 -25.50
C GLU A 424 -2.47 16.72 -26.92
N TYR A 425 -1.20 16.46 -27.22
CA TYR A 425 -0.65 16.71 -28.56
C TYR A 425 -1.34 15.85 -29.63
N GLN A 426 -1.50 14.55 -29.38
CA GLN A 426 -2.13 13.64 -30.34
C GLN A 426 -3.62 13.94 -30.53
N LEU A 427 -4.31 14.39 -29.48
CA LEU A 427 -5.72 14.75 -29.55
C LEU A 427 -5.96 15.86 -30.57
N VAL A 428 -5.20 16.96 -30.48
CA VAL A 428 -5.31 18.08 -31.44
C VAL A 428 -5.02 17.60 -32.86
N GLN A 429 -3.91 16.89 -33.07
CA GLN A 429 -3.50 16.39 -34.39
C GLN A 429 -4.53 15.45 -35.03
N GLN A 430 -5.10 14.52 -34.24
CA GLN A 430 -6.06 13.54 -34.76
C GLN A 430 -7.44 14.17 -34.97
N CYS A 431 -7.86 15.13 -34.12
CA CYS A 431 -9.11 15.87 -34.31
C CYS A 431 -9.07 16.78 -35.55
N GLU A 432 -7.97 17.47 -35.82
CA GLU A 432 -7.81 18.27 -37.04
C GLU A 432 -7.98 17.40 -38.29
N ARG A 433 -7.27 16.27 -38.36
CA ARG A 433 -7.38 15.31 -39.46
C ARG A 433 -8.77 14.70 -39.57
N LEU A 434 -9.43 14.42 -38.44
CA LEU A 434 -10.80 13.92 -38.41
C LEU A 434 -11.78 14.93 -39.02
N LEU A 435 -11.65 16.22 -38.67
CA LEU A 435 -12.50 17.29 -39.20
C LEU A 435 -12.26 17.48 -40.71
N GLU A 436 -11.03 17.40 -41.18
CA GLU A 436 -10.69 17.42 -42.61
C GLU A 436 -11.32 16.23 -43.36
N LEU A 437 -11.19 15.02 -42.81
CA LEU A 437 -11.80 13.81 -43.37
C LEU A 437 -13.33 13.89 -43.39
N ALA A 438 -13.95 14.42 -42.35
CA ALA A 438 -15.40 14.60 -42.27
C ALA A 438 -15.93 15.57 -43.33
N LYS A 439 -15.18 16.64 -43.64
CA LYS A 439 -15.50 17.54 -44.77
C LYS A 439 -15.50 16.77 -46.09
N LEU A 440 -14.45 15.98 -46.36
CA LEU A 440 -14.37 15.16 -47.58
C LEU A 440 -15.55 14.19 -47.69
N HIS A 441 -15.89 13.50 -46.61
CA HIS A 441 -16.97 12.54 -46.59
C HIS A 441 -18.34 13.19 -46.83
N THR A 442 -18.59 14.35 -46.23
CA THR A 442 -19.84 15.11 -46.41
C THR A 442 -20.03 15.54 -47.87
N HIS A 443 -18.95 15.88 -48.57
CA HIS A 443 -19.01 16.21 -49.99
C HIS A 443 -19.27 14.97 -50.86
N GLN A 444 -18.71 13.80 -50.53
CA GLN A 444 -19.03 12.56 -51.25
C GLN A 444 -20.48 12.09 -51.06
N LEU A 445 -21.05 12.25 -49.87
CA LEU A 445 -22.46 11.88 -49.61
C LEU A 445 -23.47 12.74 -50.40
N LYS A 446 -23.08 13.94 -50.86
CA LYS A 446 -23.91 14.79 -51.72
C LYS A 446 -23.90 14.35 -53.18
N ILE A 447 -23.04 13.41 -53.55
CA ILE A 447 -22.86 12.93 -54.91
C ILE A 447 -23.57 11.57 -55.04
N ASP A 448 -24.23 11.33 -56.17
CA ASP A 448 -25.02 10.12 -56.43
C ASP A 448 -24.18 8.85 -56.22
N PRO A 449 -24.59 7.90 -55.34
CA PRO A 449 -23.83 6.70 -55.02
C PRO A 449 -23.56 5.76 -56.20
N GLN A 450 -24.23 5.94 -57.35
CA GLN A 450 -23.93 5.19 -58.58
C GLN A 450 -22.75 5.76 -59.39
N SER A 451 -22.31 6.99 -59.10
CA SER A 451 -21.18 7.62 -59.78
C SER A 451 -19.90 7.39 -58.97
N ALA A 452 -19.00 6.55 -59.48
CA ALA A 452 -17.67 6.37 -58.89
C ALA A 452 -16.91 7.71 -58.92
N CYS A 453 -16.88 8.41 -57.78
CA CYS A 453 -16.23 9.71 -57.65
C CYS A 453 -14.99 9.64 -56.78
N ASP A 454 -13.86 10.02 -57.35
CA ASP A 454 -12.61 10.21 -56.61
C ASP A 454 -12.62 11.65 -56.04
N ALA A 455 -12.95 11.79 -54.75
CA ALA A 455 -12.86 13.06 -54.04
C ALA A 455 -11.47 13.22 -53.41
N MET A 456 -10.86 14.39 -53.57
CA MET A 456 -9.53 14.73 -53.07
C MET A 456 -9.55 16.03 -52.29
N LEU A 457 -8.76 16.09 -51.21
CA LEU A 457 -8.45 17.34 -50.50
C LEU A 457 -7.17 17.92 -51.08
N LEU A 458 -7.22 19.15 -51.57
CA LEU A 458 -6.05 19.93 -51.94
C LEU A 458 -5.72 20.90 -50.81
N ARG A 459 -4.50 20.79 -50.27
CA ARG A 459 -3.98 21.68 -49.23
C ARG A 459 -2.71 22.37 -49.72
N LEU A 460 -2.72 23.70 -49.71
CA LEU A 460 -1.55 24.54 -49.96
C LEU A 460 -1.25 25.35 -48.71
N VAL A 461 -0.04 25.24 -48.18
CA VAL A 461 0.43 26.00 -47.01
C VAL A 461 1.43 27.03 -47.50
N GLY A 462 1.12 28.32 -47.31
CA GLY A 462 1.95 29.44 -47.76
C GLY A 462 2.05 30.55 -46.71
N ALA A 463 2.99 31.48 -46.90
CA ALA A 463 3.22 32.60 -45.97
C ALA A 463 2.03 33.57 -45.86
N GLU A 464 1.12 33.57 -46.84
CA GLU A 464 -0.06 34.43 -46.91
C GLU A 464 -1.35 33.75 -46.41
N GLY A 465 -1.28 32.47 -46.03
CA GLY A 465 -2.43 31.69 -45.55
C GLY A 465 -2.46 30.24 -46.06
N ASP A 466 -3.33 29.44 -45.44
CA ASP A 466 -3.59 28.05 -45.81
C ASP A 466 -4.81 27.98 -46.75
N ILE A 467 -4.64 27.34 -47.90
CA ILE A 467 -5.71 27.05 -48.86
C ILE A 467 -6.13 25.59 -48.68
N ASN A 468 -7.42 25.37 -48.39
CA ASN A 468 -8.01 24.04 -48.23
C ASN A 468 -9.25 23.92 -49.12
N GLN A 469 -9.16 23.16 -50.21
CA GLN A 469 -10.26 22.98 -51.16
C GLN A 469 -10.53 21.51 -51.42
N VAL A 470 -11.80 21.13 -51.37
CA VAL A 470 -12.26 19.77 -51.73
C VAL A 470 -12.61 19.79 -53.21
N VAL A 471 -11.97 18.92 -53.99
CA VAL A 471 -12.27 18.72 -55.41
C VAL A 471 -12.74 17.28 -55.64
N TYR A 472 -13.60 17.08 -56.61
CA TYR A 472 -14.07 15.75 -57.00
C TYR A 472 -14.10 15.63 -58.52
N VAL A 473 -13.92 14.41 -59.00
CA VAL A 473 -14.06 14.08 -60.41
C VAL A 473 -15.13 13.00 -60.52
N ASP A 474 -16.24 13.34 -61.18
CA ASP A 474 -17.30 12.38 -61.53
C ASP A 474 -16.99 11.64 -62.84
N ASN A 475 -17.74 10.57 -63.11
CA ASN A 475 -17.54 9.74 -64.30
C ASN A 475 -17.71 10.52 -65.62
N ASP A 476 -18.53 11.58 -65.62
CA ASP A 476 -18.79 12.41 -66.80
C ASP A 476 -17.67 13.42 -67.06
N SER A 477 -17.02 13.90 -66.00
CA SER A 477 -15.92 14.86 -66.04
C SER A 477 -14.56 14.18 -66.17
N LYS A 478 -14.43 12.92 -65.75
CA LYS A 478 -13.19 12.13 -65.80
C LYS A 478 -12.51 12.12 -67.17
N PRO A 479 -13.21 11.91 -68.30
CA PRO A 479 -12.58 11.94 -69.62
C PRO A 479 -12.01 13.31 -69.98
N LYS A 480 -12.69 14.40 -69.57
CA LYS A 480 -12.23 15.77 -69.80
C LYS A 480 -11.02 16.11 -68.92
N VAL A 481 -11.03 15.66 -67.67
CA VAL A 481 -9.90 15.84 -66.76
C VAL A 481 -8.69 15.06 -67.26
N ASP A 482 -8.87 13.81 -67.69
CA ASP A 482 -7.79 12.97 -68.22
C ASP A 482 -7.18 13.56 -69.51
N SER A 483 -7.99 14.17 -70.39
CA SER A 483 -7.47 14.87 -71.57
C SER A 483 -6.65 16.11 -71.20
N MET A 484 -7.14 16.94 -70.26
CA MET A 484 -6.39 18.10 -69.75
C MET A 484 -5.05 17.67 -69.11
N LEU A 485 -5.05 16.54 -68.40
CA LEU A 485 -3.87 16.00 -67.74
C LEU A 485 -2.84 15.47 -68.76
N LEU A 486 -3.30 14.89 -69.87
CA LEU A 486 -2.46 14.50 -71.02
C LEU A 486 -1.81 15.72 -71.69
N ASP A 487 -2.58 16.79 -71.91
CA ASP A 487 -2.08 18.05 -72.50
C ASP A 487 -1.05 18.73 -71.58
N LEU A 488 -1.30 18.77 -70.27
CA LEU A 488 -0.35 19.27 -69.28
C LEU A 488 0.93 18.43 -69.24
N LYS A 489 0.81 17.09 -69.22
CA LYS A 489 1.97 16.17 -69.22
C LYS A 489 2.80 16.28 -70.48
N SER A 490 2.18 16.47 -71.64
CA SER A 490 2.90 16.64 -72.91
C SER A 490 3.63 17.99 -72.95
N SER A 491 2.98 19.06 -72.48
CA SER A 491 3.56 20.41 -72.42
C SER A 491 4.71 20.53 -71.41
N TRP A 492 4.69 19.74 -70.33
CA TRP A 492 5.69 19.79 -69.25
C TRP A 492 6.80 18.75 -69.37
N LYS A 493 6.80 17.92 -70.41
CA LYS A 493 7.69 16.76 -70.58
C LYS A 493 9.20 17.06 -70.43
N HIS A 494 9.62 18.30 -70.68
CA HIS A 494 11.01 18.76 -70.59
C HIS A 494 11.29 19.74 -69.44
N GLN A 495 10.30 20.04 -68.60
CA GLN A 495 10.43 21.00 -67.50
C GLN A 495 10.92 20.33 -66.21
N ASP A 496 11.63 21.08 -65.37
CA ASP A 496 12.03 20.62 -64.04
C ASP A 496 10.78 20.36 -63.17
N ARG A 497 10.79 19.24 -62.46
CA ARG A 497 9.78 18.86 -61.47
C ARG A 497 9.52 19.98 -60.46
N ARG A 498 10.56 20.71 -60.04
CA ARG A 498 10.40 21.87 -59.14
C ARG A 498 9.54 22.96 -59.77
N LEU A 499 9.77 23.29 -61.04
CA LEU A 499 9.01 24.33 -61.76
C LEU A 499 7.56 23.90 -62.01
N GLN A 500 7.33 22.62 -62.33
CA GLN A 500 5.98 22.05 -62.47
C GLN A 500 5.18 22.17 -61.17
N LEU A 501 5.78 21.84 -60.00
CA LEU A 501 5.12 21.96 -58.70
C LEU A 501 4.83 23.41 -58.31
N VAL A 502 5.74 24.35 -58.62
CA VAL A 502 5.51 25.78 -58.39
C VAL A 502 4.38 26.31 -59.29
N ALA A 503 4.32 25.86 -60.55
CA ALA A 503 3.24 26.22 -61.46
C ALA A 503 1.87 25.72 -60.96
N LEU A 504 1.78 24.46 -60.53
CA LEU A 504 0.55 23.90 -59.93
C LEU A 504 0.13 24.67 -58.68
N ALA A 505 1.08 25.01 -57.80
CA ALA A 505 0.81 25.77 -56.58
C ALA A 505 0.27 27.18 -56.87
N ARG A 506 0.79 27.86 -57.90
CA ARG A 506 0.30 29.18 -58.34
C ARG A 506 -1.05 29.10 -59.02
N MET A 507 -1.24 28.14 -59.94
CA MET A 507 -2.56 27.93 -60.56
C MET A 507 -3.65 27.66 -59.52
N LEU A 508 -3.34 26.89 -58.48
CA LEU A 508 -4.28 26.65 -57.39
C LEU A 508 -4.63 27.93 -56.62
N LYS A 509 -3.67 28.85 -56.42
CA LYS A 509 -3.93 30.16 -55.82
C LYS A 509 -4.83 31.02 -56.70
N ASP A 510 -4.48 31.12 -57.99
CA ASP A 510 -5.22 31.96 -58.95
C ASP A 510 -6.68 31.51 -59.09
N LEU A 511 -6.91 30.19 -59.17
CA LEU A 511 -8.27 29.61 -59.23
C LEU A 511 -9.12 29.88 -57.99
N GLN A 512 -8.50 30.20 -56.85
CA GLN A 512 -9.21 30.55 -55.61
C GLN A 512 -9.54 32.05 -55.52
N GLU A 513 -8.74 32.92 -56.15
CA GLU A 513 -9.04 34.36 -56.24
C GLU A 513 -10.16 34.66 -57.25
N GLU A 514 -10.35 33.79 -58.24
CA GLU A 514 -11.42 33.88 -59.24
C GLU A 514 -12.76 33.27 -58.79
N SER A 515 -12.79 32.52 -57.69
CA SER A 515 -13.98 31.85 -57.12
C SER A 515 -14.57 32.63 -55.95
#